data_AF-A0A8X6G7R6-F1
#
_entry.id   AF-A0A8X6G7R6-F1
#
_cell.length_a   1.000
_cell.length_b   1.000
_cell.length_c   1.000
_cell.angle_alpha   90.00
_cell.angle_beta   90.00
_cell.angle_gamma   90.00
#
_symmetry.space_group_name_H-M   'P 1'
#
loop_
_entity.id
_entity.type
_entity.pdbx_description
1 polymer ?
#
loop_
_entity_poly.entity_id
_entity_poly.type
_entity_poly.pdbx_seq_one_letter_code
_entity_poly.pdbx_strand_id
1 'polypeptide(L)'
;MKPESIKSILHFYLKEKSSNYDDVDGFSCYAEGGRMSSEGFLQAHSEFYVEDTEVAIPQYEEHYVPLDPENEERAFRIGRQLRHMSIEFDSDHMEAVRNPGQVNGTKSIEFKERFMHVSPSCGIIKIPVIQTGSSNGMAKIAWITEDKTAKSGIHYTGSQGSFDFTEGVEEKTIELEIRNQRETDVCFAVKLYDPEGTSIGNSNPVIIYIVDHSKLYEDEKQVIENIFSPNITSIPEVLTCMCDKVTNNTFKAGLQRLCSNADSIPQELYLGSELLRLTLPHANFSTLRNVFCDFFSYLPELEDITEFF
;
A
#
# COMPACT_ATOMS: atom_id res chain seq x y z
N MET A 1 11.50 17.67 -6.74
CA MET A 1 10.99 17.46 -8.12
C MET A 1 10.07 18.57 -8.56
N LYS A 2 9.98 18.83 -9.87
CA LYS A 2 8.99 19.74 -10.45
C LYS A 2 7.71 18.95 -10.78
N PRO A 3 6.52 19.56 -10.84
CA PRO A 3 5.25 18.88 -11.17
C PRO A 3 5.31 17.98 -12.41
N GLU A 4 6.11 18.36 -13.40
CA GLU A 4 6.35 17.61 -14.62
C GLU A 4 7.04 16.26 -14.34
N SER A 5 7.91 16.20 -13.33
CA SER A 5 8.71 15.00 -13.01
C SER A 5 7.85 13.84 -12.53
N ILE A 6 6.79 14.11 -11.77
CA ILE A 6 5.88 13.08 -11.24
C ILE A 6 4.89 12.63 -12.29
N LYS A 7 4.41 13.57 -13.13
CA LYS A 7 3.65 13.21 -14.32
C LYS A 7 4.43 12.21 -15.17
N SER A 8 5.75 12.40 -15.31
CA SER A 8 6.59 11.44 -16.00
C SER A 8 6.83 10.15 -15.24
N ILE A 9 7.10 10.17 -13.93
CA ILE A 9 7.27 8.94 -13.13
C ILE A 9 6.05 8.04 -13.28
N LEU A 10 4.88 8.64 -13.12
CA LEU A 10 3.64 7.93 -13.22
C LEU A 10 3.35 7.54 -14.69
N HIS A 11 3.58 8.42 -15.66
CA HIS A 11 3.45 8.05 -17.08
C HIS A 11 4.27 6.79 -17.38
N PHE A 12 5.49 6.70 -16.89
CA PHE A 12 6.34 5.53 -17.06
C PHE A 12 5.90 4.34 -16.23
N TYR A 13 5.48 4.52 -14.97
CA TYR A 13 4.89 3.43 -14.17
C TYR A 13 3.67 2.82 -14.86
N LEU A 14 2.72 3.64 -15.32
CA LEU A 14 1.50 3.20 -15.99
C LEU A 14 1.80 2.59 -17.37
N LYS A 15 2.69 3.21 -18.16
CA LYS A 15 3.14 2.67 -19.45
C LYS A 15 3.75 1.29 -19.28
N GLU A 16 4.65 1.15 -18.32
CA GLU A 16 5.29 -0.11 -18.00
C GLU A 16 4.23 -1.13 -17.49
N LYS A 17 3.27 -0.70 -16.67
CA LYS A 17 2.16 -1.56 -16.19
C LYS A 17 1.29 -2.07 -17.35
N SER A 18 0.94 -1.21 -18.31
CA SER A 18 0.15 -1.59 -19.50
C SER A 18 0.92 -2.45 -20.50
N SER A 19 2.26 -2.38 -20.52
CA SER A 19 3.10 -3.12 -21.47
C SER A 19 3.09 -4.65 -21.28
N ASN A 20 2.46 -5.18 -20.23
CA ASN A 20 2.32 -6.63 -19.99
C ASN A 20 1.26 -7.32 -20.86
N TYR A 21 0.56 -6.60 -21.74
CA TYR A 21 -0.41 -7.20 -22.68
C TYR A 21 0.02 -7.15 -24.16
N ASP A 22 1.11 -6.47 -24.50
CA ASP A 22 1.54 -6.32 -25.90
C ASP A 22 2.85 -7.05 -26.26
N ASP A 23 3.56 -7.66 -25.30
CA ASP A 23 4.77 -8.43 -25.59
C ASP A 23 4.45 -9.92 -25.81
N VAL A 24 3.67 -10.21 -26.85
CA VAL A 24 3.86 -11.45 -27.62
C VAL A 24 4.61 -11.08 -28.89
N ASP A 25 5.87 -11.50 -28.92
CA ASP A 25 6.87 -11.42 -30.01
C ASP A 25 7.51 -10.06 -30.33
N GLY A 26 8.85 -10.00 -30.18
CA GLY A 26 9.56 -8.79 -30.58
C GLY A 26 11.09 -8.75 -30.56
N PHE A 27 11.81 -9.87 -30.60
CA PHE A 27 13.23 -9.82 -31.00
C PHE A 27 13.32 -9.22 -32.42
N SER A 28 13.90 -8.03 -32.52
CA SER A 28 14.25 -7.39 -33.78
C SER A 28 15.25 -8.25 -34.55
N CYS A 29 14.79 -8.88 -35.63
CA CYS A 29 15.63 -9.35 -36.72
C CYS A 29 15.05 -8.84 -38.04
N TYR A 30 15.84 -8.02 -38.73
CA TYR A 30 15.62 -7.60 -40.11
C TYR A 30 15.46 -8.81 -41.04
N ALA A 31 14.42 -8.84 -41.88
CA ALA A 31 14.50 -9.19 -43.30
C ALA A 31 13.14 -9.12 -44.02
N GLU A 32 13.21 -8.45 -45.17
CA GLU A 32 12.34 -8.40 -46.35
C GLU A 32 11.16 -9.39 -46.52
N GLY A 33 10.02 -8.81 -46.93
CA GLY A 33 9.25 -9.31 -48.07
C GLY A 33 8.13 -10.33 -47.80
N GLY A 34 6.89 -9.90 -48.00
CA GLY A 34 5.78 -10.83 -48.30
C GLY A 34 4.43 -10.44 -47.72
N ARG A 35 3.54 -9.93 -48.57
CA ARG A 35 2.09 -10.00 -48.36
C ARG A 35 1.68 -11.47 -48.22
N MET A 36 0.80 -11.83 -47.29
CA MET A 36 -0.43 -12.59 -47.57
C MET A 36 -1.31 -12.79 -46.33
N SER A 37 -2.56 -13.10 -46.63
CA SER A 37 -3.81 -12.92 -45.90
C SER A 37 -4.17 -14.00 -44.88
N SER A 38 -5.08 -13.60 -44.00
CA SER A 38 -6.04 -14.38 -43.21
C SER A 38 -6.54 -15.68 -43.85
N GLU A 39 -6.50 -16.77 -43.08
CA GLU A 39 -7.59 -17.72 -42.80
C GLU A 39 -7.01 -19.06 -42.31
N GLY A 40 -7.50 -19.56 -41.17
CA GLY A 40 -7.21 -20.93 -40.77
C GLY A 40 -7.55 -21.27 -39.33
N PHE A 41 -8.71 -21.92 -39.16
CA PHE A 41 -9.03 -22.90 -38.11
C PHE A 41 -9.49 -22.41 -36.73
N LEU A 42 -10.81 -22.15 -36.67
CA LEU A 42 -11.64 -22.57 -35.54
C LEU A 42 -11.91 -24.08 -35.66
N GLN A 43 -11.49 -24.89 -34.68
CA GLN A 43 -12.33 -26.01 -34.23
C GLN A 43 -12.03 -26.42 -32.77
N ALA A 44 -13.00 -26.08 -31.92
CA ALA A 44 -13.54 -26.79 -30.75
C ALA A 44 -12.57 -27.33 -29.68
N HIS A 45 -12.67 -26.78 -28.47
CA HIS A 45 -13.24 -27.50 -27.31
C HIS A 45 -13.84 -26.49 -26.32
N SER A 46 -15.08 -26.77 -25.92
CA SER A 46 -15.88 -26.01 -24.97
C SER A 46 -15.50 -26.36 -23.54
N GLU A 47 -15.17 -25.38 -22.71
CA GLU A 47 -15.30 -25.45 -21.24
C GLU A 47 -15.24 -24.02 -20.65
N PHE A 48 -16.30 -23.65 -19.92
CA PHE A 48 -16.43 -22.55 -18.96
C PHE A 48 -15.67 -21.24 -19.24
N TYR A 49 -16.37 -20.26 -19.82
CA TYR A 49 -16.00 -18.85 -19.67
C TYR A 49 -16.32 -18.41 -18.24
N VAL A 50 -15.29 -18.16 -17.45
CA VAL A 50 -15.35 -17.15 -16.39
C VAL A 50 -15.27 -15.81 -17.12
N GLU A 51 -16.27 -14.95 -16.97
CA GLU A 51 -16.17 -13.56 -17.42
C GLU A 51 -15.08 -12.89 -16.58
N ASP A 52 -13.84 -12.92 -17.09
CA ASP A 52 -12.81 -11.96 -16.70
C ASP A 52 -13.36 -10.57 -17.00
N THR A 53 -13.87 -9.92 -15.97
CA THR A 53 -14.12 -8.48 -16.03
C THR A 53 -12.76 -7.83 -15.99
N GLU A 54 -12.13 -7.70 -17.16
CA GLU A 54 -11.05 -6.74 -17.39
C GLU A 54 -11.55 -5.39 -16.88
N VAL A 55 -11.03 -4.96 -15.73
CA VAL A 55 -11.17 -3.59 -15.28
C VAL A 55 -10.41 -2.75 -16.30
N ALA A 56 -11.12 -2.24 -17.30
CA ALA A 56 -10.57 -1.42 -18.35
C ALA A 56 -9.79 -0.27 -17.70
N ILE A 57 -8.45 -0.31 -17.86
CA ILE A 57 -7.59 0.79 -17.49
C ILE A 57 -8.05 1.99 -18.33
N PRO A 58 -8.47 3.11 -17.72
CA PRO A 58 -8.96 4.25 -18.49
C PRO A 58 -7.86 4.70 -19.46
N GLN A 59 -8.19 4.77 -20.76
CA GLN A 59 -7.28 5.24 -21.80
C GLN A 59 -6.85 6.68 -21.46
N TYR A 60 -5.61 6.80 -21.01
CA TYR A 60 -5.07 8.02 -20.43
C TYR A 60 -4.35 8.83 -21.52
N GLU A 61 -5.07 9.71 -22.21
CA GLU A 61 -4.45 10.76 -23.04
C GLU A 61 -4.37 12.09 -22.28
N GLU A 62 -3.62 12.12 -21.17
CA GLU A 62 -3.01 13.40 -20.78
C GLU A 62 -1.80 13.66 -21.67
N HIS A 63 -1.73 14.86 -22.26
CA HIS A 63 -0.58 15.32 -23.03
C HIS A 63 0.67 15.28 -22.15
N TYR A 64 1.49 14.24 -22.33
CA TYR A 64 2.79 14.12 -21.71
C TYR A 64 3.66 15.32 -22.12
N VAL A 65 4.18 16.05 -21.13
CA VAL A 65 5.16 17.11 -21.35
C VAL A 65 6.53 16.50 -21.10
N PRO A 66 7.39 16.35 -22.12
CA PRO A 66 8.72 15.79 -21.95
C PRO A 66 9.54 16.60 -20.96
N LEU A 67 10.23 15.89 -20.07
CA LEU A 67 11.20 16.48 -19.17
C LEU A 67 12.50 16.78 -19.92
N ASP A 68 13.41 17.49 -19.26
CA ASP A 68 14.80 17.41 -19.69
C ASP A 68 15.31 15.95 -19.61
N PRO A 69 16.26 15.56 -20.47
CA PRO A 69 16.64 14.15 -20.63
C PRO A 69 17.09 13.46 -19.32
N GLU A 70 17.76 14.18 -18.43
CA GLU A 70 18.22 13.64 -17.15
C GLU A 70 17.04 13.33 -16.22
N ASN A 71 16.07 14.25 -16.13
CA ASN A 71 14.87 14.04 -15.34
C ASN A 71 13.91 13.02 -15.98
N GLU A 72 13.90 12.89 -17.30
CA GLU A 72 13.15 11.87 -18.03
C GLU A 72 13.68 10.46 -17.76
N GLU A 73 14.99 10.27 -17.85
CA GLU A 73 15.65 9.00 -17.53
C GLU A 73 15.43 8.63 -16.05
N ARG A 74 15.56 9.61 -15.15
CA ARG A 74 15.29 9.43 -13.72
C ARG A 74 13.84 9.00 -13.46
N ALA A 75 12.87 9.69 -14.08
CA ALA A 75 11.45 9.36 -13.97
C ALA A 75 11.15 7.95 -14.51
N PHE A 76 11.77 7.57 -15.62
CA PHE A 76 11.67 6.24 -16.21
C PHE A 76 12.19 5.15 -15.27
N ARG A 77 13.37 5.35 -14.66
CA ARG A 77 13.96 4.39 -13.71
C ARG A 77 13.06 4.19 -12.48
N ILE A 78 12.52 5.27 -11.91
CA ILE A 78 11.60 5.18 -10.77
C ILE A 78 10.32 4.42 -11.17
N GLY A 79 9.69 4.79 -12.29
CA GLY A 79 8.47 4.13 -12.76
C GLY A 79 8.68 2.64 -12.99
N ARG A 80 9.83 2.25 -13.57
CA ARG A 80 10.23 0.86 -13.77
C ARG A 80 10.49 0.12 -12.46
N GLN A 81 11.17 0.74 -11.49
CA GLN A 81 11.46 0.11 -10.19
C GLN A 81 10.19 -0.09 -9.37
N LEU A 82 9.29 0.89 -9.33
CA LEU A 82 7.97 0.78 -8.70
C LEU A 82 7.13 -0.34 -9.32
N ARG A 83 7.17 -0.49 -10.65
CA ARG A 83 6.52 -1.62 -11.32
C ARG A 83 7.20 -2.95 -10.99
N HIS A 84 8.53 -3.02 -11.04
CA HIS A 84 9.26 -4.26 -10.80
C HIS A 84 8.95 -4.81 -9.41
N MET A 85 8.98 -3.94 -8.39
CA MET A 85 8.54 -4.30 -7.05
C MET A 85 7.08 -4.77 -7.07
N SER A 86 6.19 -4.05 -7.76
CA SER A 86 4.80 -4.50 -7.90
C SER A 86 4.66 -5.90 -8.52
N ILE A 87 5.54 -6.28 -9.46
CA ILE A 87 5.49 -7.57 -10.19
C ILE A 87 6.18 -8.70 -9.42
N GLU A 88 7.35 -8.48 -8.82
CA GLU A 88 8.06 -9.50 -8.05
C GLU A 88 7.19 -10.03 -6.91
N PHE A 89 6.51 -9.14 -6.21
CA PHE A 89 5.57 -9.50 -5.16
C PHE A 89 4.29 -10.18 -5.68
N ASP A 90 3.79 -9.87 -6.89
CA ASP A 90 2.69 -10.59 -7.54
C ASP A 90 3.11 -12.03 -7.94
N SER A 91 4.35 -12.20 -8.43
CA SER A 91 4.90 -13.51 -8.81
C SER A 91 5.02 -14.44 -7.61
N ASP A 92 5.49 -13.93 -6.47
CA ASP A 92 5.56 -14.68 -5.22
C ASP A 92 4.16 -15.08 -4.70
N HIS A 93 3.13 -14.27 -5.00
CA HIS A 93 1.73 -14.58 -4.68
C HIS A 93 1.14 -15.64 -5.63
N MET A 94 1.48 -15.60 -6.92
CA MET A 94 0.98 -16.55 -7.92
C MET A 94 1.65 -17.93 -7.83
N GLU A 95 2.91 -18.04 -7.37
CA GLU A 95 3.51 -19.35 -7.08
C GLU A 95 2.78 -20.12 -5.96
N ALA A 96 2.22 -19.41 -4.98
CA ALA A 96 1.40 -20.02 -3.93
C ALA A 96 0.04 -20.54 -4.46
N VAL A 97 -0.49 -19.94 -5.53
CA VAL A 97 -1.77 -20.33 -6.17
C VAL A 97 -1.59 -21.45 -7.20
N ARG A 98 -0.45 -21.48 -7.91
CA ARG A 98 -0.20 -22.42 -9.03
C ARG A 98 0.07 -23.87 -8.58
N ASN A 99 0.33 -24.11 -7.28
CA ASN A 99 0.47 -25.44 -6.68
C ASN A 99 -0.70 -25.76 -5.72
N PRO A 100 -1.92 -26.04 -6.22
CA PRO A 100 -3.09 -26.33 -5.39
C PRO A 100 -3.04 -27.71 -4.68
N GLY A 101 -1.94 -28.46 -4.83
CA GLY A 101 -1.80 -29.84 -4.35
C GLY A 101 -1.32 -30.03 -2.91
N GLN A 102 -0.83 -29.00 -2.21
CA GLN A 102 -0.51 -29.01 -0.78
C GLN A 102 -0.37 -27.58 -0.22
N VAL A 103 -1.46 -26.82 -0.07
CA VAL A 103 -1.46 -25.70 0.88
C VAL A 103 -2.83 -25.62 1.55
N ASN A 104 -3.01 -26.38 2.63
CA ASN A 104 -3.86 -25.86 3.70
C ASN A 104 -3.17 -24.55 4.12
N GLY A 105 -3.81 -23.41 3.86
CA GLY A 105 -3.26 -22.07 4.08
C GLY A 105 -2.37 -22.04 5.32
N THR A 106 -1.07 -21.82 5.09
CA THR A 106 -0.06 -21.88 6.15
C THR A 106 -0.49 -20.98 7.29
N LYS A 107 -0.69 -21.57 8.47
CA LYS A 107 -1.15 -20.88 9.66
C LYS A 107 -0.22 -19.70 9.96
N SER A 108 -0.74 -18.48 9.84
CA SER A 108 0.05 -17.27 10.08
C SER A 108 -0.63 -16.35 11.08
N ILE A 109 0.16 -15.58 11.84
CA ILE A 109 -0.35 -14.56 12.76
C ILE A 109 0.21 -13.20 12.33
N GLU A 110 -0.68 -12.22 12.24
CA GLU A 110 -0.36 -10.85 11.81
C GLU A 110 -1.27 -9.82 12.46
N PHE A 111 -0.92 -8.54 12.35
CA PHE A 111 -1.83 -7.47 12.73
C PHE A 111 -2.96 -7.36 11.71
N LYS A 112 -4.19 -7.08 12.19
CA LYS A 112 -5.34 -6.88 11.31
C LYS A 112 -5.16 -5.66 10.39
N GLU A 113 -4.41 -4.68 10.88
CA GLU A 113 -4.09 -3.43 10.18
C GLU A 113 -2.57 -3.19 10.27
N ARG A 114 -1.97 -2.65 9.21
CA ARG A 114 -0.56 -2.25 9.20
C ARG A 114 -0.31 -0.87 9.82
N PHE A 115 -1.35 -0.06 9.90
CA PHE A 115 -1.30 1.29 10.46
C PHE A 115 -2.53 1.55 11.30
N MET A 116 -2.37 2.24 12.42
CA MET A 116 -3.49 2.76 13.20
C MET A 116 -3.27 4.22 13.56
N HIS A 117 -4.36 4.98 13.61
CA HIS A 117 -4.38 6.39 14.00
C HIS A 117 -5.12 6.57 15.30
N VAL A 118 -4.47 7.25 16.23
CA VAL A 118 -5.01 7.41 17.58
C VAL A 118 -4.83 8.86 18.01
N SER A 119 -5.85 9.42 18.65
CA SER A 119 -5.74 10.74 19.27
C SER A 119 -4.74 10.67 20.42
N PRO A 120 -3.94 11.73 20.68
CA PRO A 120 -3.10 11.83 21.88
C PRO A 120 -3.88 11.64 23.19
N SER A 121 -5.19 11.86 23.18
CA SER A 121 -6.08 11.74 24.34
C SER A 121 -6.99 10.50 24.33
N CYS A 122 -6.75 9.51 23.47
CA CYS A 122 -7.62 8.32 23.37
C CYS A 122 -7.54 7.39 24.60
N GLY A 123 -6.50 7.53 25.44
CA GLY A 123 -6.29 6.67 26.58
C GLY A 123 -5.77 5.29 26.16
N ILE A 124 -6.64 4.28 26.07
CA ILE A 124 -6.25 2.92 25.74
C ILE A 124 -6.60 2.61 24.28
N ILE A 125 -5.63 2.11 23.52
CA ILE A 125 -5.81 1.65 22.15
C ILE A 125 -5.87 0.13 22.11
N LYS A 126 -6.64 -0.40 21.16
CA LYS A 126 -6.84 -1.84 20.95
C LYS A 126 -6.28 -2.23 19.60
N ILE A 127 -5.20 -3.00 19.60
CA ILE A 127 -4.51 -3.44 18.40
C ILE A 127 -4.89 -4.91 18.14
N PRO A 128 -5.79 -5.19 17.19
CA PRO A 128 -6.20 -6.55 16.86
C PRO A 128 -5.08 -7.31 16.14
N VAL A 129 -4.84 -8.54 16.59
CA VAL A 129 -3.90 -9.51 16.03
C VAL A 129 -4.71 -10.72 15.61
N ILE A 130 -4.63 -11.08 14.34
CA ILE A 130 -5.44 -12.14 13.73
C ILE A 130 -4.57 -13.33 13.36
N GLN A 131 -5.18 -14.52 13.39
CA GLN A 131 -4.61 -15.74 12.84
C GLN A 131 -5.34 -16.09 11.54
N THR A 132 -4.59 -16.23 10.46
CA THR A 132 -5.10 -16.61 9.13
C THR A 132 -4.65 -18.03 8.77
N GLY A 133 -5.37 -18.67 7.83
CA GLY A 133 -5.12 -20.06 7.44
C GLY A 133 -5.77 -21.06 8.40
N SER A 134 -5.14 -22.24 8.58
CA SER A 134 -5.70 -23.28 9.47
C SER A 134 -5.65 -22.87 10.95
N SER A 135 -6.79 -22.88 11.63
CA SER A 135 -6.89 -22.66 13.09
C SER A 135 -6.71 -23.93 13.94
N ASN A 136 -6.24 -25.01 13.33
CA ASN A 136 -5.96 -26.27 14.01
C ASN A 136 -4.65 -26.19 14.81
N GLY A 137 -4.63 -26.83 15.98
CA GLY A 137 -3.47 -26.86 16.86
C GLY A 137 -3.16 -25.53 17.56
N MET A 138 -2.26 -25.58 18.53
CA MET A 138 -1.83 -24.40 19.28
C MET A 138 -0.80 -23.59 18.49
N ALA A 139 -0.89 -22.27 18.53
CA ALA A 139 0.19 -21.37 18.11
C ALA A 139 0.53 -20.38 19.21
N LYS A 140 1.78 -19.93 19.24
CA LYS A 140 2.23 -18.86 20.12
C LYS A 140 2.98 -17.80 19.33
N ILE A 141 2.83 -16.56 19.77
CA ILE A 141 3.55 -15.42 19.22
C ILE A 141 3.88 -14.43 20.33
N ALA A 142 5.08 -13.87 20.32
CA ALA A 142 5.47 -12.76 21.18
C ALA A 142 5.29 -11.42 20.46
N TRP A 143 5.12 -10.35 21.22
CA TRP A 143 5.02 -8.99 20.69
C TRP A 143 5.74 -7.99 21.58
N ILE A 144 6.27 -6.93 20.98
CA ILE A 144 7.00 -5.85 21.65
C ILE A 144 6.73 -4.51 20.99
N THR A 145 6.66 -3.44 21.79
CA THR A 145 6.62 -2.06 21.27
C THR A 145 8.02 -1.52 21.00
N GLU A 146 8.21 -0.81 19.90
CA GLU A 146 9.47 -0.18 19.51
C GLU A 146 9.31 1.32 19.29
N ASP A 147 10.20 2.10 19.91
CA ASP A 147 10.25 3.55 19.75
C ASP A 147 10.55 3.93 18.29
N LYS A 148 9.86 4.95 17.77
CA LYS A 148 10.28 5.69 16.57
C LYS A 148 10.45 7.16 16.94
N THR A 149 9.65 8.07 16.35
CA THR A 149 9.60 9.47 16.77
C THR A 149 8.88 9.62 18.10
N ALA A 150 7.87 8.78 18.37
CA ALA A 150 7.29 8.60 19.69
C ALA A 150 8.24 7.79 20.57
N LYS A 151 8.23 8.14 21.85
CA LYS A 151 9.08 7.58 22.91
C LYS A 151 8.23 7.01 24.04
N SER A 152 8.52 5.77 24.41
CA SER A 152 7.93 5.11 25.57
C SER A 152 8.13 5.93 26.85
N GLY A 153 7.11 5.97 27.71
CA GLY A 153 7.07 6.77 28.93
C GLY A 153 6.75 8.25 28.70
N ILE A 154 6.83 8.75 27.46
CA ILE A 154 6.50 10.14 27.11
C ILE A 154 5.22 10.21 26.27
N HIS A 155 5.13 9.40 25.22
CA HIS A 155 4.03 9.45 24.24
C HIS A 155 3.08 8.26 24.39
N TYR A 156 3.60 7.11 24.82
CA TYR A 156 2.85 5.89 25.09
C TYR A 156 3.55 5.08 26.20
N THR A 157 2.87 4.13 26.82
CA THR A 157 3.50 3.20 27.77
C THR A 157 3.99 1.97 27.01
N GLY A 158 5.32 1.85 26.82
CA GLY A 158 5.91 0.69 26.15
C GLY A 158 5.68 -0.61 26.93
N SER A 159 5.46 -1.69 26.18
CA SER A 159 5.07 -2.99 26.72
C SER A 159 5.52 -4.12 25.80
N GLN A 160 5.45 -5.35 26.32
CA GLN A 160 5.69 -6.58 25.58
C GLN A 160 4.85 -7.70 26.18
N GLY A 161 4.61 -8.76 25.42
CA GLY A 161 3.85 -9.91 25.88
C GLY A 161 3.86 -11.06 24.89
N SER A 162 3.02 -12.05 25.14
CA SER A 162 2.83 -13.18 24.26
C SER A 162 1.36 -13.60 24.22
N PHE A 163 0.92 -14.13 23.08
CA PHE A 163 -0.38 -14.73 22.92
C PHE A 163 -0.27 -16.23 22.66
N ASP A 164 -1.17 -16.97 23.31
CA ASP A 164 -1.49 -18.34 22.97
C ASP A 164 -2.79 -18.34 22.14
N PHE A 165 -2.68 -18.73 20.87
CA PHE A 165 -3.81 -19.01 20.00
C PHE A 165 -4.15 -20.50 20.10
N THR A 166 -5.13 -20.80 20.94
CA THR A 166 -5.71 -22.14 21.05
C THR A 166 -6.60 -22.45 19.85
N GLU A 167 -6.94 -23.73 19.67
CA GLU A 167 -7.80 -24.18 18.57
C GLU A 167 -9.10 -23.37 18.49
N GLY A 168 -9.43 -22.89 17.28
CA GLY A 168 -10.60 -22.06 17.01
C GLY A 168 -10.53 -20.60 17.45
N VAL A 169 -9.41 -20.14 18.05
CA VAL A 169 -9.20 -18.71 18.32
C VAL A 169 -8.54 -18.06 17.12
N GLU A 170 -9.19 -17.05 16.56
CA GLU A 170 -8.76 -16.36 15.34
C GLU A 170 -8.33 -14.91 15.58
N GLU A 171 -8.68 -14.31 16.72
CA GLU A 171 -8.33 -12.92 17.05
C GLU A 171 -7.92 -12.78 18.52
N LYS A 172 -6.87 -12.00 18.77
CA LYS A 172 -6.44 -11.49 20.07
C LYS A 172 -6.27 -9.98 19.97
N THR A 173 -6.19 -9.30 21.11
CA THR A 173 -6.05 -7.85 21.15
C THR A 173 -4.95 -7.44 22.11
N ILE A 174 -4.03 -6.60 21.64
CA ILE A 174 -3.08 -5.90 22.49
C ILE A 174 -3.74 -4.61 22.96
N GLU A 175 -3.65 -4.31 24.25
CA GLU A 175 -4.07 -3.04 24.82
C GLU A 175 -2.84 -2.22 25.23
N LEU A 176 -2.71 -0.99 24.70
CA LEU A 176 -1.62 -0.08 25.03
C LEU A 176 -2.18 1.28 25.46
N GLU A 177 -1.53 1.92 26.44
CA GLU A 177 -1.90 3.26 26.90
C GLU A 177 -1.14 4.34 26.10
N ILE A 178 -1.88 5.27 25.51
CA ILE A 178 -1.40 6.50 24.90
C ILE A 178 -1.40 7.60 25.96
N ARG A 179 -0.25 8.28 26.09
CA ARG A 179 0.00 9.31 27.11
C ARG A 179 0.58 10.58 26.51
N ASN A 180 0.34 10.84 25.23
CA ASN A 180 1.04 11.91 24.54
C ASN A 180 0.65 13.29 25.08
N GLN A 181 1.57 13.87 25.87
CA GLN A 181 1.45 15.21 26.43
C GLN A 181 1.90 16.31 25.46
N ARG A 182 2.42 15.95 24.28
CA ARG A 182 2.92 16.89 23.28
C ARG A 182 1.96 16.93 22.09
N GLU A 183 1.60 18.15 21.69
CA GLU A 183 0.76 18.43 20.52
C GLU A 183 1.56 18.36 19.21
N THR A 184 2.25 17.24 19.01
CA THR A 184 3.04 16.95 17.82
C THR A 184 2.77 15.54 17.33
N ASP A 185 2.57 15.39 16.04
CA ASP A 185 2.45 14.10 15.37
C ASP A 185 3.70 13.25 15.58
N VAL A 186 3.51 12.05 16.11
CA VAL A 186 4.58 11.09 16.36
C VAL A 186 4.08 9.67 16.11
N CYS A 187 4.98 8.70 15.94
CA CYS A 187 4.62 7.31 15.77
C CYS A 187 5.51 6.37 16.56
N PHE A 188 5.02 5.16 16.84
CA PHE A 188 5.79 4.03 17.34
C PHE A 188 5.34 2.75 16.60
N ALA A 189 6.10 1.67 16.74
CA ALA A 189 5.77 0.39 16.13
C ALA A 189 5.40 -0.65 17.19
N VAL A 190 4.59 -1.63 16.79
CA VAL A 190 4.43 -2.89 17.53
C VAL A 190 4.80 -4.02 16.59
N LYS A 191 5.66 -4.93 17.05
CA LYS A 191 6.24 -6.00 16.25
C LYS A 191 5.93 -7.36 16.86
N LEU A 192 5.52 -8.30 16.01
CA LEU A 192 5.43 -9.73 16.32
C LEU A 192 6.79 -10.40 16.09
N TYR A 193 7.14 -11.34 16.97
CA TYR A 193 8.37 -12.12 16.91
C TYR A 193 8.22 -13.46 17.65
N ASP A 194 9.23 -14.33 17.55
CA ASP A 194 9.28 -15.67 18.16
C ASP A 194 8.02 -16.53 17.92
N PRO A 195 7.64 -16.81 16.65
CA PRO A 195 6.50 -17.66 16.35
C PRO A 195 6.77 -19.13 16.70
N GLU A 196 5.84 -19.77 17.41
CA GLU A 196 5.83 -21.22 17.63
C GLU A 196 4.55 -21.83 17.05
N GLY A 197 4.70 -22.85 16.18
CA GLY A 197 3.55 -23.54 15.57
C GLY A 197 2.77 -22.68 14.56
N THR A 198 3.39 -21.63 14.03
CA THR A 198 2.83 -20.68 13.06
C THR A 198 3.96 -19.95 12.32
N SER A 199 3.65 -19.17 11.29
CA SER A 199 4.52 -18.15 10.70
C SER A 199 4.02 -16.75 11.06
N ILE A 200 4.85 -15.72 10.88
CA ILE A 200 4.40 -14.33 10.93
C ILE A 200 3.86 -13.96 9.55
N GLY A 201 2.68 -13.35 9.50
CA GLY A 201 2.09 -12.87 8.25
C GLY A 201 2.68 -11.54 7.77
N ASN A 202 2.11 -10.99 6.71
CA ASN A 202 2.68 -9.82 6.02
C ASN A 202 2.43 -8.51 6.77
N SER A 203 1.36 -8.45 7.55
CA SER A 203 1.04 -7.27 8.35
C SER A 203 1.83 -7.26 9.67
N ASN A 204 3.14 -7.04 9.56
CA ASN A 204 4.06 -6.91 10.68
C ASN A 204 5.31 -6.10 10.27
N PRO A 205 5.69 -5.02 10.97
CA PRO A 205 5.04 -4.45 12.16
C PRO A 205 3.76 -3.66 11.85
N VAL A 206 2.97 -3.37 12.88
CA VAL A 206 1.96 -2.31 12.83
C VAL A 206 2.57 -1.00 13.32
N ILE A 207 2.33 0.10 12.60
CA ILE A 207 2.76 1.45 13.00
C ILE A 207 1.57 2.21 13.59
N ILE A 208 1.73 2.67 14.82
CA ILE A 208 0.72 3.48 15.51
C ILE A 208 1.13 4.95 15.40
N TYR A 209 0.32 5.73 14.71
CA TYR A 209 0.46 7.17 14.60
C TYR A 209 -0.41 7.86 15.66
N ILE A 210 0.23 8.63 16.53
CA ILE A 210 -0.43 9.51 17.47
C ILE A 210 -0.54 10.88 16.79
N VAL A 211 -1.74 11.22 16.32
CA VAL A 211 -1.99 12.40 15.49
C VAL A 211 -2.82 13.40 16.27
N ASP A 212 -2.34 14.64 16.38
CA ASP A 212 -3.07 15.71 17.05
C ASP A 212 -3.92 16.50 16.06
N HIS A 213 -5.20 16.16 16.02
CA HIS A 213 -6.18 16.84 15.18
C HIS A 213 -6.66 18.18 15.75
N SER A 214 -6.26 18.58 16.96
CA SER A 214 -6.74 19.82 17.60
C SER A 214 -6.31 21.08 16.83
N LYS A 215 -5.20 20.99 16.10
CA LYS A 215 -4.63 22.07 15.28
C LYS A 215 -5.15 22.11 13.85
N LEU A 216 -5.99 21.16 13.46
CA LEU A 216 -6.61 21.16 12.15
C LEU A 216 -7.68 22.23 12.06
N TYR A 217 -7.78 22.85 10.87
CA TYR A 217 -8.94 23.67 10.57
C TYR A 217 -10.20 22.79 10.53
N GLU A 218 -11.34 23.38 10.88
CA GLU A 218 -12.58 22.62 11.04
C GLU A 218 -13.04 21.95 9.73
N ASP A 219 -12.74 22.56 8.59
CA ASP A 219 -12.97 21.98 7.28
C ASP A 219 -12.04 20.78 6.99
N GLU A 220 -10.77 20.83 7.39
CA GLU A 220 -9.87 19.67 7.30
C GLU A 220 -10.35 18.51 8.18
N LYS A 221 -10.81 18.77 9.40
CA LYS A 221 -11.36 17.73 10.29
C LYS A 221 -12.53 17.01 9.64
N GLN A 222 -13.48 17.77 9.08
CA GLN A 222 -14.65 17.19 8.44
C GLN A 222 -14.26 16.32 7.22
N VAL A 223 -13.29 16.76 6.42
CA VAL A 223 -12.77 15.97 5.29
C VAL A 223 -12.17 14.66 5.77
N ILE A 224 -11.34 14.70 6.82
CA ILE A 224 -10.68 13.51 7.38
C ILE A 224 -11.72 12.54 7.98
N GLU A 225 -12.70 13.03 8.74
CA GLU A 225 -13.80 12.21 9.26
C GLU A 225 -14.59 11.52 8.14
N ASN A 226 -14.84 12.23 7.05
CA ASN A 226 -15.52 11.65 5.88
C ASN A 226 -14.67 10.55 5.23
N ILE A 227 -13.37 10.78 5.04
CA ILE A 227 -12.44 9.78 4.48
C ILE A 227 -12.46 8.48 5.30
N PHE A 228 -12.50 8.58 6.63
CA PHE A 228 -12.51 7.40 7.51
C PHE A 228 -13.91 6.78 7.73
N SER A 229 -14.94 7.24 7.02
CA SER A 229 -16.23 6.57 7.03
C SER A 229 -16.11 5.14 6.48
N PRO A 230 -16.83 4.15 7.08
CA PRO A 230 -16.59 2.73 6.81
C PRO A 230 -16.78 2.30 5.35
N ASN A 231 -17.56 3.06 4.57
CA ASN A 231 -17.87 2.76 3.18
C ASN A 231 -16.81 3.28 2.18
N ILE A 232 -15.88 4.12 2.61
CA ILE A 232 -14.87 4.71 1.71
C ILE A 232 -13.73 3.73 1.54
N THR A 233 -13.59 3.11 0.37
CA THR A 233 -12.55 2.08 0.14
C THR A 233 -11.75 2.29 -1.14
N SER A 234 -12.24 3.14 -2.04
CA SER A 234 -11.66 3.35 -3.36
C SER A 234 -11.10 4.76 -3.54
N ILE A 235 -10.19 4.91 -4.51
CA ILE A 235 -9.58 6.20 -4.86
C ILE A 235 -10.63 7.26 -5.22
N PRO A 236 -11.65 6.98 -6.07
CA PRO A 236 -12.67 7.98 -6.39
C PRO A 236 -13.46 8.47 -5.17
N GLU A 237 -13.76 7.58 -4.22
CA GLU A 237 -14.48 7.94 -3.00
C GLU A 237 -13.62 8.85 -2.10
N VAL A 238 -12.34 8.51 -1.91
CA VAL A 238 -11.39 9.34 -1.16
C VAL A 238 -11.24 10.72 -1.80
N LEU A 239 -11.10 10.79 -3.13
CA LEU A 239 -11.02 12.06 -3.85
C LEU A 239 -12.31 12.88 -3.73
N THR A 240 -13.47 12.21 -3.72
CA THR A 240 -14.77 12.88 -3.48
C THR A 240 -14.82 13.49 -2.08
N CYS A 241 -14.26 12.82 -1.07
CA CYS A 241 -14.15 13.41 0.27
C CYS A 241 -13.19 14.60 0.29
N MET A 242 -12.05 14.51 -0.39
CA MET A 242 -11.04 15.57 -0.44
C MET A 242 -11.52 16.82 -1.20
N CYS A 243 -12.32 16.66 -2.25
CA CYS A 243 -12.70 17.74 -3.17
C CYS A 243 -11.47 18.57 -3.61
N ASP A 244 -11.48 19.88 -3.36
CA ASP A 244 -10.39 20.84 -3.59
C ASP A 244 -9.51 21.07 -2.35
N LYS A 245 -9.80 20.40 -1.23
CA LYS A 245 -9.12 20.55 0.07
C LYS A 245 -7.98 19.55 0.21
N VAL A 246 -7.07 19.53 -0.76
CA VAL A 246 -5.88 18.70 -0.69
C VAL A 246 -4.81 19.42 0.14
N THR A 247 -4.65 19.01 1.40
CA THR A 247 -3.63 19.49 2.34
C THR A 247 -2.72 18.33 2.74
N ASN A 248 -1.67 18.60 3.52
CA ASN A 248 -0.86 17.53 4.13
C ASN A 248 -1.71 16.51 4.87
N ASN A 249 -2.68 16.99 5.66
CA ASN A 249 -3.44 16.17 6.57
C ASN A 249 -4.50 15.35 5.83
N THR A 250 -5.21 15.98 4.88
CA THR A 250 -6.23 15.28 4.11
C THR A 250 -5.58 14.26 3.18
N PHE A 251 -4.49 14.62 2.48
CA PHE A 251 -3.74 13.69 1.63
C PHE A 251 -3.19 12.49 2.41
N LYS A 252 -2.59 12.74 3.59
CA LYS A 252 -2.15 11.71 4.52
C LYS A 252 -3.29 10.78 4.93
N ALA A 253 -4.47 11.32 5.27
CA ALA A 253 -5.65 10.53 5.59
C ALA A 253 -6.14 9.68 4.41
N GLY A 254 -6.06 10.20 3.17
CA GLY A 254 -6.40 9.42 1.98
C GLY A 254 -5.46 8.26 1.73
N LEU A 255 -4.14 8.48 1.83
CA LEU A 255 -3.14 7.41 1.72
C LEU A 255 -3.42 6.32 2.75
N GLN A 256 -3.64 6.73 4.00
CA GLN A 256 -3.97 5.83 5.10
C GLN A 256 -5.21 5.00 4.79
N ARG A 257 -6.32 5.66 4.42
CA ARG A 257 -7.57 4.96 4.18
C ARG A 257 -7.47 3.92 3.08
N LEU A 258 -6.79 4.26 1.98
CA LEU A 258 -6.61 3.35 0.86
C LEU A 258 -5.67 2.20 1.23
N CYS A 259 -4.52 2.51 1.83
CA CYS A 259 -3.51 1.50 2.17
C CYS A 259 -3.95 0.58 3.31
N SER A 260 -4.84 1.02 4.21
CA SER A 260 -5.45 0.13 5.22
C SER A 260 -6.36 -0.95 4.61
N ASN A 261 -6.87 -0.76 3.39
CA ASN A 261 -7.64 -1.78 2.66
C ASN A 261 -6.77 -2.58 1.68
N ALA A 262 -5.45 -2.35 1.66
CA ALA A 262 -4.54 -3.08 0.81
C ALA A 262 -4.08 -4.36 1.51
N ASP A 263 -4.12 -5.48 0.78
CA ASP A 263 -3.71 -6.79 1.28
C ASP A 263 -2.21 -7.05 1.06
N SER A 264 -1.53 -6.15 0.33
CA SER A 264 -0.11 -6.28 -0.03
C SER A 264 0.61 -4.92 -0.16
N ILE A 265 1.94 -4.92 0.03
CA ILE A 265 2.79 -3.74 -0.18
C ILE A 265 2.67 -3.19 -1.63
N PRO A 266 2.67 -4.03 -2.69
CA PRO A 266 2.38 -3.57 -4.05
C PRO A 266 1.07 -2.79 -4.20
N GLN A 267 0.01 -3.28 -3.56
CA GLN A 267 -1.29 -2.64 -3.64
C GLN A 267 -1.27 -1.30 -2.90
N GLU A 268 -0.59 -1.20 -1.75
CA GLU A 268 -0.36 0.09 -1.07
C GLU A 268 0.38 1.08 -1.98
N LEU A 269 1.48 0.66 -2.62
CA LEU A 269 2.26 1.52 -3.53
C LEU A 269 1.46 1.97 -4.74
N TYR A 270 0.67 1.06 -5.33
CA TYR A 270 -0.23 1.40 -6.43
C TYR A 270 -1.27 2.43 -6.00
N LEU A 271 -2.00 2.17 -4.91
CA LEU A 271 -3.03 3.07 -4.40
C LEU A 271 -2.45 4.44 -4.03
N GLY A 272 -1.30 4.44 -3.37
CA GLY A 272 -0.62 5.66 -2.98
C GLY A 272 -0.14 6.49 -4.16
N SER A 273 0.51 5.87 -5.14
CA SER A 273 1.02 6.57 -6.34
C SER A 273 -0.11 7.15 -7.19
N GLU A 274 -1.23 6.43 -7.29
CA GLU A 274 -2.42 6.87 -8.01
C GLU A 274 -3.14 8.02 -7.28
N LEU A 275 -3.23 7.96 -5.94
CA LEU A 275 -3.74 9.09 -5.15
C LEU A 275 -2.83 10.32 -5.28
N LEU A 276 -1.51 10.13 -5.21
CA LEU A 276 -0.53 11.22 -5.41
C LEU A 276 -0.77 11.89 -6.76
N ARG A 277 -0.85 11.10 -7.85
CA ARG A 277 -1.14 11.61 -9.19
C ARG A 277 -2.38 12.49 -9.23
N LEU A 278 -3.50 11.95 -8.74
CA LEU A 278 -4.80 12.59 -8.89
C LEU A 278 -4.94 13.86 -8.05
N THR A 279 -4.12 14.00 -7.01
CA THR A 279 -4.12 15.17 -6.12
C THR A 279 -3.11 16.25 -6.50
N LEU A 280 -2.14 15.95 -7.39
CA LEU A 280 -1.13 16.93 -7.85
C LEU A 280 -1.71 18.26 -8.37
N PRO A 281 -2.82 18.31 -9.13
CA PRO A 281 -3.37 19.58 -9.61
C PRO A 281 -3.91 20.49 -8.49
N HIS A 282 -4.12 19.95 -7.28
CA HIS A 282 -4.86 20.59 -6.20
C HIS A 282 -3.99 21.00 -5.01
N ALA A 283 -2.71 20.62 -4.97
CA ALA A 283 -1.81 20.97 -3.87
C ALA A 283 -0.35 21.15 -4.32
N ASN A 284 0.46 21.75 -3.45
CA ASN A 284 1.88 21.92 -3.71
C ASN A 284 2.58 20.56 -3.76
N PHE A 285 3.32 20.31 -4.84
CA PHE A 285 4.03 19.05 -5.01
C PHE A 285 5.00 18.72 -3.87
N SER A 286 5.83 19.67 -3.42
CA SER A 286 6.81 19.38 -2.36
C SER A 286 6.14 18.93 -1.06
N THR A 287 4.90 19.39 -0.86
CA THR A 287 4.05 19.09 0.28
C THR A 287 3.54 17.65 0.17
N LEU A 288 2.90 17.29 -0.96
CA LEU A 288 2.42 15.93 -1.22
C LEU A 288 3.53 14.88 -1.25
N ARG A 289 4.67 15.21 -1.87
CA ARG A 289 5.84 14.33 -1.91
C ARG A 289 6.33 13.99 -0.51
N ASN A 290 6.53 14.98 0.34
CA ASN A 290 7.05 14.74 1.68
C ASN A 290 6.12 13.81 2.46
N VAL A 291 4.81 14.05 2.38
CA VAL A 291 3.80 13.17 3.02
C VAL A 291 3.87 11.75 2.45
N PHE A 292 3.99 11.60 1.13
CA PHE A 292 4.09 10.30 0.48
C PHE A 292 5.36 9.53 0.90
N CYS A 293 6.52 10.19 0.87
CA CYS A 293 7.80 9.59 1.29
C CYS A 293 7.80 9.24 2.78
N ASP A 294 7.28 10.13 3.63
CA ASP A 294 7.17 9.86 5.07
C ASP A 294 6.24 8.67 5.33
N PHE A 295 5.13 8.57 4.57
CA PHE A 295 4.18 7.48 4.69
C PHE A 295 4.83 6.13 4.40
N PHE A 296 5.61 6.01 3.32
CA PHE A 296 6.27 4.77 2.92
C PHE A 296 7.69 4.59 3.48
N SER A 297 8.09 5.37 4.50
CA SER A 297 9.43 5.32 5.09
C SER A 297 9.81 3.98 5.75
N TYR A 298 8.85 3.06 5.91
CA TYR A 298 9.07 1.71 6.41
C TYR A 298 9.57 0.72 5.35
N LEU A 299 9.58 1.11 4.08
CA LEU A 299 10.11 0.31 2.96
C LEU A 299 11.52 0.83 2.63
N PRO A 300 12.58 0.24 3.20
CA PRO A 300 13.96 0.70 2.96
C PRO A 300 14.35 0.62 1.48
N GLU A 301 13.70 -0.22 0.68
CA GLU A 301 13.86 -0.29 -0.79
C GLU A 301 13.42 1.01 -1.48
N LEU A 302 12.65 1.86 -0.80
CA LEU A 302 12.29 3.19 -1.26
C LEU A 302 13.28 4.29 -0.82
N GLU A 303 14.26 4.01 0.04
CA GLU A 303 15.30 5.00 0.40
C GLU A 303 16.01 5.51 -0.87
N ASP A 304 16.34 4.61 -1.80
CA ASP A 304 16.88 4.98 -3.11
C ASP A 304 15.90 5.86 -3.92
N ILE A 305 14.60 5.56 -3.84
CA ILE A 305 13.54 6.32 -4.54
C ILE A 305 13.42 7.76 -3.99
N THR A 306 13.67 7.96 -2.69
CA THR A 306 13.66 9.31 -2.09
C THR A 306 14.78 10.22 -2.61
N GLU A 307 15.95 9.68 -2.96
CA GLU A 307 17.04 10.45 -3.59
C GLU A 307 16.73 10.83 -5.05
N PHE A 308 15.83 10.07 -5.69
CA PHE A 308 15.40 10.35 -7.04
C PHE A 308 14.29 11.42 -7.13
N PHE A 309 13.55 11.75 -6.05
CA PHE A 309 12.54 12.83 -6.01
C PHE A 309 13.08 14.25 -5.73
#